data_AF-A0A7R5K5T1-F1
#
_entry.id   AF-A0A7R5K5T1-F1
#
_cell.length_a   1.000
_cell.length_b   1.000
_cell.length_c   1.000
_cell.angle_alpha   90.00
_cell.angle_beta   90.00
_cell.angle_gamma   90.00
#
_symmetry.space_group_name_H-M   'P 1'
#
loop_
_entity.id
_entity.type
_entity.pdbx_description
1 polymer ?
#
loop_
_entity_poly.entity_id
_entity_poly.type
_entity_poly.pdbx_seq_one_letter_code
_entity_poly.pdbx_strand_id
1 'polypeptide(L)'
;MYFTGFAETNKTFVIARLARRPAGMCEMWLFLRVEGIGQFEHPQHPNMMVPDESEEIWSGGGLTIEYLEPQICWKISFDGLLRKGPYRQQWSEEEGDLVPVKFSLHWENFTEVFNFNVDSHPSTFARAFAQEPWTIQFFQRVKKQREQHFRHEQWGQSVGEIEIENHEKIELSLKGVRSHSYGIRNWAEIYRYVMILAHFEDGTAAHLTVINIPATTTNLTVGYVFFPDGRKAGIEWSNASLAEIAEDGVIKDEYGVSFTAGGKDFAVSAVLDKQTCPVVFNGLVGSGVFHECIADFQLDGSTQGWGLVEFYYRDEAAQLVPNLQLGPKT
;
A
#
# COMPACT_ATOMS: atom_id res chain seq x y z
N MET A 1 -6.00 7.23 3.98
CA MET A 1 -4.73 7.79 3.50
C MET A 1 -3.65 6.74 3.64
N TYR A 2 -2.85 6.56 2.59
CA TYR A 2 -1.71 5.64 2.55
C TYR A 2 -0.56 6.36 1.87
N PHE A 3 0.62 6.30 2.45
CA PHE A 3 1.85 6.89 1.95
C PHE A 3 2.95 5.85 2.00
N THR A 4 3.75 5.84 0.95
CA THR A 4 5.05 5.15 0.93
C THR A 4 6.13 6.17 0.63
N GLY A 5 7.34 5.85 1.06
CA GLY A 5 8.53 6.60 0.71
C GLY A 5 9.73 5.67 0.78
N PHE A 6 10.53 5.65 -0.29
CA PHE A 6 11.74 4.85 -0.43
C PHE A 6 12.91 5.78 -0.75
N ALA A 7 14.06 5.57 -0.09
CA ALA A 7 15.28 6.24 -0.45
C ALA A 7 15.84 5.64 -1.76
N GLU A 8 16.39 6.49 -2.63
CA GLU A 8 17.00 6.03 -3.89
C GLU A 8 18.40 5.45 -3.67
N THR A 9 19.08 5.89 -2.62
CA THR A 9 20.51 5.64 -2.40
C THR A 9 20.80 4.49 -1.44
N ASN A 10 19.78 4.01 -0.71
CA ASN A 10 19.91 2.95 0.27
C ASN A 10 18.53 2.31 0.54
N LYS A 11 18.47 1.32 1.44
CA LYS A 11 17.25 0.55 1.71
C LYS A 11 16.30 1.20 2.73
N THR A 12 16.47 2.48 3.03
CA THR A 12 15.59 3.21 3.95
C THR A 12 14.20 3.37 3.32
N PHE A 13 13.16 3.13 4.11
CA PHE A 13 11.79 3.38 3.67
C PHE A 13 10.87 3.72 4.84
N VAL A 14 9.72 4.31 4.52
CA VAL A 14 8.60 4.55 5.42
C VAL A 14 7.30 4.18 4.70
N ILE A 15 6.45 3.39 5.36
CA ILE A 15 5.05 3.13 4.96
C ILE A 15 4.17 3.61 6.10
N ALA A 16 3.24 4.52 5.80
CA ALA A 16 2.32 5.10 6.77
C ALA A 16 0.89 5.06 6.23
N ARG A 17 -0.05 4.57 7.02
CA ARG A 17 -1.48 4.50 6.66
C ARG A 17 -2.35 4.91 7.82
N LEU A 18 -3.40 5.68 7.52
CA LEU A 18 -4.56 5.87 8.40
C LEU A 18 -5.85 5.70 7.59
N ALA A 19 -6.73 4.82 8.05
CA ALA A 19 -8.08 4.67 7.49
C ALA A 19 -9.13 4.69 8.60
N ARG A 20 -10.00 5.71 8.59
CA ARG A 20 -11.09 5.82 9.56
C ARG A 20 -12.09 4.67 9.40
N ARG A 21 -12.53 4.12 10.52
CA ARG A 21 -13.52 3.05 10.61
C ARG A 21 -14.68 3.47 11.52
N PRO A 22 -15.84 2.78 11.42
CA PRO A 22 -16.93 3.01 12.36
C PRO A 22 -16.49 2.82 13.83
N ALA A 23 -17.30 3.33 14.76
CA ALA A 23 -17.12 3.20 16.20
C ALA A 23 -15.88 3.90 16.80
N GLY A 24 -15.41 4.99 16.17
CA GLY A 24 -14.30 5.79 16.70
C GLY A 24 -12.95 5.07 16.67
N MET A 25 -12.76 4.21 15.66
CA MET A 25 -11.53 3.46 15.46
C MET A 25 -10.90 3.81 14.11
N CYS A 26 -9.59 3.64 13.97
CA CYS A 26 -8.93 3.70 12.68
C CYS A 26 -7.98 2.51 12.49
N GLU A 27 -7.75 2.15 11.23
CA GLU A 27 -6.68 1.25 10.85
C GLU A 27 -5.42 2.07 10.61
N MET A 28 -4.40 1.84 11.44
CA MET A 28 -3.11 2.49 11.35
C MET A 28 -2.06 1.50 10.87
N TRP A 29 -1.27 1.86 9.85
CA TRP A 29 -0.03 1.17 9.47
C TRP A 29 1.15 2.10 9.65
N LEU A 30 2.24 1.55 10.18
CA LEU A 30 3.50 2.28 10.30
C LEU A 30 4.64 1.28 10.33
N PHE A 31 5.39 1.25 9.23
CA PHE A 31 6.59 0.46 9.03
C PHE A 31 7.68 1.38 8.53
N LEU A 32 8.87 1.26 9.09
CA LEU A 32 10.03 1.95 8.53
C LEU A 32 11.29 1.14 8.72
N ARG A 33 12.26 1.38 7.86
CA ARG A 33 13.63 0.91 7.99
C ARG A 33 14.52 2.11 7.80
N VAL A 34 15.54 2.24 8.64
CA VAL A 34 16.63 3.20 8.45
C VAL A 34 17.92 2.41 8.28
N GLU A 35 18.56 2.56 7.12
CA GLU A 35 19.79 1.84 6.78
C GLU A 35 20.87 2.05 7.85
N GLY A 36 21.52 0.97 8.28
CA GLY A 36 22.55 1.01 9.33
C GLY A 36 22.02 1.11 10.76
N ILE A 37 20.71 1.32 10.97
CA ILE A 37 20.10 1.44 12.30
C ILE A 37 19.18 0.27 12.61
N GLY A 38 18.20 0.00 11.75
CA GLY A 38 17.28 -1.11 11.97
C GLY A 38 15.92 -0.98 11.30
N GLN A 39 15.07 -1.95 11.62
CA GLN A 39 13.68 -2.04 11.21
C GLN A 39 12.78 -1.72 12.40
N PHE A 40 11.69 -1.01 12.12
CA PHE A 40 10.78 -0.51 13.13
C PHE A 40 9.34 -0.65 12.67
N GLU A 41 8.48 -1.09 13.59
CA GLU A 41 7.04 -1.20 13.37
C GLU A 41 6.27 -0.70 14.58
N HIS A 42 5.06 -0.18 14.37
CA HIS A 42 4.22 0.20 15.50
C HIS A 42 3.87 -1.02 16.38
N PRO A 43 3.83 -0.89 17.73
CA PRO A 43 3.60 -2.01 18.64
C PRO A 43 2.25 -2.73 18.44
N GLN A 44 1.26 -2.05 17.87
CA GLN A 44 -0.03 -2.65 17.53
C GLN A 44 0.11 -3.79 16.52
N HIS A 45 1.13 -3.74 15.63
CA HIS A 45 1.30 -4.72 14.57
C HIS A 45 1.55 -6.14 15.09
N PRO A 46 1.01 -7.17 14.42
CA PRO A 46 0.31 -7.12 13.12
C PRO A 46 -1.18 -6.77 13.20
N ASN A 47 -1.73 -6.47 14.39
CA ASN A 47 -3.04 -5.83 14.47
C ASN A 47 -2.89 -4.36 14.02
N MET A 48 -3.93 -3.79 13.43
CA MET A 48 -3.87 -2.41 12.90
C MET A 48 -4.92 -1.49 13.51
N MET A 49 -5.75 -1.98 14.44
CA MET A 49 -6.81 -1.19 15.04
C MET A 49 -6.29 -0.34 16.20
N VAL A 50 -6.46 0.98 16.10
CA VAL A 50 -6.19 1.95 17.16
C VAL A 50 -7.39 2.89 17.33
N PRO A 51 -7.54 3.58 18.47
CA PRO A 51 -8.54 4.64 18.61
C PRO A 51 -8.39 5.70 17.52
N ASP A 52 -9.50 6.16 16.97
CA ASP A 52 -9.51 7.31 16.08
C ASP A 52 -9.41 8.58 16.92
N GLU A 53 -8.27 9.27 16.79
CA GLU A 53 -7.98 10.54 17.46
C GLU A 53 -8.17 11.72 16.49
N SER A 54 -8.80 11.47 15.34
CA SER A 54 -9.02 12.49 14.32
C SER A 54 -9.99 13.56 14.81
N GLU A 55 -9.53 14.81 14.81
CA GLU A 55 -10.38 15.99 14.82
C GLU A 55 -10.44 16.56 13.39
N GLU A 56 -9.68 17.63 13.11
CA GLU A 56 -9.59 18.25 11.79
C GLU A 56 -8.61 17.51 10.85
N ILE A 57 -7.66 16.76 11.42
CA ILE A 57 -6.64 15.98 10.70
C ILE A 57 -6.88 14.48 10.86
N TRP A 58 -6.15 13.63 10.13
CA TRP A 58 -6.15 12.19 10.40
C TRP A 58 -5.15 11.91 11.52
N SER A 59 -5.61 11.32 12.63
CA SER A 59 -4.76 10.98 13.76
C SER A 59 -5.15 9.63 14.38
N GLY A 60 -4.16 8.90 14.86
CA GLY A 60 -4.35 7.70 15.69
C GLY A 60 -3.05 6.92 15.88
N GLY A 61 -2.83 6.40 17.10
CA GLY A 61 -1.64 5.61 17.41
C GLY A 61 -0.34 6.41 17.26
N GLY A 62 -0.35 7.70 17.61
CA GLY A 62 0.81 8.59 17.47
C GLY A 62 1.12 9.06 16.04
N LEU A 63 0.47 8.50 15.01
CA LEU A 63 0.61 8.92 13.62
C LEU A 63 -0.40 10.02 13.30
N THR A 64 0.09 11.09 12.66
CA THR A 64 -0.73 12.20 12.16
C THR A 64 -0.48 12.43 10.67
N ILE A 65 -1.55 12.70 9.93
CA ILE A 65 -1.51 13.06 8.50
C ILE A 65 -2.39 14.29 8.33
N GLU A 66 -1.82 15.35 7.77
CA GLU A 66 -2.45 16.65 7.55
C GLU A 66 -2.22 17.08 6.09
N TYR A 67 -3.23 17.62 5.41
CA TYR A 67 -2.99 18.31 4.14
C TYR A 67 -2.60 19.75 4.44
N LEU A 68 -1.55 20.24 3.79
CA LEU A 68 -1.16 21.65 3.81
C LEU A 68 -1.74 22.35 2.58
N GLU A 69 -1.66 21.68 1.43
CA GLU A 69 -2.30 22.08 0.19
C GLU A 69 -3.01 20.86 -0.42
N PRO A 70 -4.34 20.92 -0.67
CA PRO A 70 -5.08 19.77 -1.16
C PRO A 70 -4.44 19.15 -2.40
N GLN A 71 -4.22 17.83 -2.34
CA GLN A 71 -3.57 17.02 -3.41
C GLN A 71 -2.10 17.36 -3.70
N ILE A 72 -1.56 18.45 -3.17
CA ILE A 72 -0.21 18.92 -3.51
C ILE A 72 0.75 18.61 -2.37
N CYS A 73 0.46 19.13 -1.18
CA CYS A 73 1.40 19.11 -0.06
C CYS A 73 0.74 18.53 1.21
N TRP A 74 1.45 17.62 1.87
CA TRP A 74 0.98 16.91 3.06
C TRP A 74 2.08 16.86 4.12
N LYS A 75 1.68 16.90 5.39
CA LYS A 75 2.56 16.66 6.52
C LYS A 75 2.23 15.30 7.13
N ILE A 76 3.24 14.46 7.31
CA ILE A 76 3.14 13.12 7.90
C ILE A 76 4.07 13.12 9.12
N SER A 77 3.53 12.98 10.32
CA SER A 77 4.33 13.02 11.54
C SER A 77 4.00 11.87 12.48
N PHE A 78 4.99 11.42 13.23
CA PHE A 78 4.82 10.42 14.27
C PHE A 78 5.58 10.85 15.52
N ASP A 79 5.01 10.59 16.68
CA ASP A 79 5.65 10.75 17.99
C ASP A 79 5.16 9.62 18.91
N GLY A 80 6.04 8.66 19.21
CA GLY A 80 5.66 7.49 20.00
C GLY A 80 6.75 6.43 20.09
N LEU A 81 6.36 5.24 20.56
CA LEU A 81 7.25 4.08 20.64
C LEU A 81 7.08 3.20 19.41
N LEU A 82 8.19 2.76 18.82
CA LEU A 82 8.19 1.72 17.80
C LEU A 82 8.96 0.50 18.30
N ARG A 83 8.47 -0.68 17.91
CA ARG A 83 9.17 -1.93 18.13
C ARG A 83 10.33 -2.04 17.16
N LYS A 84 11.53 -2.25 17.69
CA LYS A 84 12.75 -2.52 16.95
C LYS A 84 12.90 -4.01 16.66
N GLY A 85 13.30 -4.33 15.44
CA GLY A 85 13.60 -5.69 15.01
C GLY A 85 12.82 -6.12 13.77
N PRO A 86 12.91 -7.40 13.38
CA PRO A 86 12.18 -7.93 12.24
C PRO A 86 10.67 -7.73 12.39
N TYR A 87 10.00 -7.41 11.28
CA TYR A 87 8.55 -7.24 11.26
C TYR A 87 7.82 -8.51 11.67
N ARG A 88 6.81 -8.37 12.52
CA ARG A 88 6.01 -9.52 12.95
C ARG A 88 5.25 -10.11 11.79
N GLN A 89 5.37 -11.42 11.66
CA GLN A 89 4.60 -12.22 10.72
C GLN A 89 3.30 -12.76 11.35
N GLN A 90 3.25 -12.82 12.68
CA GLN A 90 2.13 -13.34 13.47
C GLN A 90 1.96 -12.52 14.74
N TRP A 91 0.75 -12.58 15.31
CA TRP A 91 0.46 -11.89 16.57
C TRP A 91 1.15 -12.58 17.76
N SER A 92 1.62 -11.78 18.72
CA SER A 92 2.25 -12.23 19.97
C SER A 92 1.98 -11.22 21.09
N GLU A 93 1.86 -11.69 22.33
CA GLU A 93 1.72 -10.86 23.54
C GLU A 93 3.04 -10.18 23.95
N GLU A 94 4.19 -10.70 23.52
CA GLU A 94 5.46 -10.06 23.81
C GLU A 94 5.46 -8.66 23.17
N GLU A 95 5.99 -7.64 23.83
CA GLU A 95 6.05 -6.29 23.24
C GLU A 95 7.27 -6.10 22.34
N GLY A 96 8.35 -6.83 22.62
CA GLY A 96 9.65 -6.66 21.97
C GLY A 96 10.44 -5.47 22.54
N ASP A 97 11.49 -5.06 21.83
CA ASP A 97 12.30 -3.89 22.17
C ASP A 97 11.61 -2.63 21.66
N LEU A 98 11.11 -1.79 22.56
CA LEU A 98 10.41 -0.55 22.21
C LEU A 98 11.34 0.64 22.36
N VAL A 99 11.47 1.44 21.29
CA VAL A 99 12.30 2.64 21.28
C VAL A 99 11.47 3.88 20.93
N PRO A 100 11.73 5.02 21.59
CA PRO A 100 11.21 6.32 21.17
C PRO A 100 11.62 6.66 19.74
N VAL A 101 10.64 7.01 18.92
CA VAL A 101 10.83 7.49 17.55
C VAL A 101 9.94 8.70 17.30
N LYS A 102 10.52 9.73 16.70
CA LYS A 102 9.80 10.92 16.25
C LYS A 102 10.20 11.26 14.83
N PHE A 103 9.25 11.53 13.96
CA PHE A 103 9.54 12.07 12.64
C PHE A 103 8.51 13.10 12.18
N SER A 104 8.92 13.94 11.25
CA SER A 104 8.03 14.86 10.53
C SER A 104 8.50 14.98 9.10
N LEU A 105 7.67 14.53 8.17
CA LEU A 105 7.92 14.51 6.72
C LEU A 105 6.94 15.43 6.01
N HIS A 106 7.45 16.28 5.12
CA HIS A 106 6.67 17.05 4.16
C HIS A 106 6.67 16.30 2.84
N TRP A 107 5.50 15.83 2.42
CA TRP A 107 5.30 15.17 1.14
C TRP A 107 4.76 16.18 0.11
N GLU A 108 5.38 16.23 -1.06
CA GLU A 108 4.93 17.04 -2.20
C GLU A 108 4.82 16.17 -3.45
N ASN A 109 3.73 16.32 -4.22
CA ASN A 109 3.53 15.54 -5.44
C ASN A 109 4.44 16.01 -6.58
N PHE A 110 4.90 15.08 -7.41
CA PHE A 110 5.54 15.40 -8.70
C PHE A 110 4.79 14.82 -9.91
N THR A 111 3.71 14.07 -9.69
CA THR A 111 2.81 13.62 -10.74
C THR A 111 1.42 14.25 -10.64
N GLU A 112 0.69 14.24 -11.74
CA GLU A 112 -0.76 14.43 -11.72
C GLU A 112 -1.46 13.35 -10.87
N VAL A 113 -2.71 13.62 -10.51
CA VAL A 113 -3.59 12.61 -9.89
C VAL A 113 -4.01 11.59 -10.93
N PHE A 114 -3.80 10.30 -10.65
CA PHE A 114 -4.47 9.20 -11.36
C PHE A 114 -5.73 8.81 -10.61
N ASN A 115 -6.90 9.01 -11.21
CA ASN A 115 -8.20 8.61 -10.68
C ASN A 115 -8.65 7.30 -11.31
N PHE A 116 -8.76 6.24 -10.52
CA PHE A 116 -9.09 4.89 -11.04
C PHE A 116 -10.47 4.80 -11.70
N ASN A 117 -11.39 5.72 -11.41
CA ASN A 117 -12.73 5.72 -12.01
C ASN A 117 -12.79 6.45 -13.36
N VAL A 118 -11.77 7.26 -13.69
CA VAL A 118 -11.77 8.16 -14.86
C VAL A 118 -10.61 7.85 -15.80
N ASP A 119 -9.41 7.61 -15.25
CA ASP A 119 -8.17 7.49 -16.01
C ASP A 119 -7.82 6.03 -16.36
N SER A 120 -8.48 5.05 -15.73
CA SER A 120 -8.28 3.63 -16.04
C SER A 120 -8.71 3.32 -17.48
N HIS A 121 -7.86 2.60 -18.22
CA HIS A 121 -8.13 2.31 -19.62
C HIS A 121 -9.30 1.31 -19.76
N PRO A 122 -10.31 1.58 -20.61
CA PRO A 122 -11.52 0.78 -20.70
C PRO A 122 -11.30 -0.67 -21.15
N SER A 123 -10.20 -0.96 -21.86
CA SER A 123 -9.88 -2.32 -22.31
C SER A 123 -9.73 -3.32 -21.15
N THR A 124 -9.26 -2.86 -20.00
CA THR A 124 -9.07 -3.71 -18.82
C THR A 124 -10.39 -4.22 -18.29
N PHE A 125 -11.37 -3.32 -18.10
CA PHE A 125 -12.71 -3.67 -17.68
C PHE A 125 -13.44 -4.49 -18.74
N ALA A 126 -13.31 -4.13 -20.03
CA ALA A 126 -13.92 -4.89 -21.10
C ALA A 126 -13.43 -6.34 -21.12
N ARG A 127 -12.12 -6.55 -20.93
CA ARG A 127 -11.51 -7.89 -20.85
C ARG A 127 -11.97 -8.64 -19.60
N ALA A 128 -11.95 -8.00 -18.43
CA ALA A 128 -12.39 -8.62 -17.19
C ALA A 128 -13.87 -9.03 -17.26
N PHE A 129 -14.76 -8.14 -17.71
CA PHE A 129 -16.19 -8.42 -17.82
C PHE A 129 -16.49 -9.49 -18.88
N ALA A 130 -15.71 -9.59 -19.95
CA ALA A 130 -15.88 -10.63 -20.97
C ALA A 130 -15.61 -12.06 -20.43
N GLN A 131 -14.92 -12.19 -19.29
CA GLN A 131 -14.63 -13.47 -18.65
C GLN A 131 -15.73 -13.90 -17.66
N GLU A 132 -16.70 -13.03 -17.36
CA GLU A 132 -17.72 -13.26 -16.34
C GLU A 132 -19.06 -13.71 -16.94
N PRO A 133 -19.89 -14.47 -16.20
CA PRO A 133 -21.27 -14.75 -16.60
C PRO A 133 -22.13 -13.47 -16.60
N TRP A 134 -22.60 -13.07 -17.77
CA TRP A 134 -23.44 -11.87 -17.91
C TRP A 134 -24.85 -12.11 -17.39
N THR A 135 -25.17 -11.45 -16.29
CA THR A 135 -26.49 -11.46 -15.66
C THR A 135 -26.89 -10.05 -15.26
N ILE A 136 -28.18 -9.81 -15.06
CA ILE A 136 -28.66 -8.51 -14.54
C ILE A 136 -28.02 -8.23 -13.18
N GLN A 137 -27.91 -9.25 -12.30
CA GLN A 137 -27.27 -9.11 -11.00
C GLN A 137 -25.80 -8.72 -11.11
N PHE A 138 -25.06 -9.31 -12.05
CA PHE A 138 -23.66 -8.93 -12.31
C PHE A 138 -23.54 -7.43 -12.64
N PHE A 139 -24.30 -6.93 -13.62
CA PHE A 139 -24.23 -5.51 -13.98
C PHE A 139 -24.71 -4.57 -12.87
N GLN A 140 -25.69 -4.98 -12.06
CA GLN A 140 -26.10 -4.23 -10.87
C GLN A 140 -24.97 -4.14 -9.83
N ARG A 141 -24.22 -5.23 -9.62
CA ARG A 141 -23.06 -5.24 -8.70
C ARG A 141 -21.92 -4.38 -9.22
N VAL A 142 -21.59 -4.47 -10.51
CA VAL A 142 -20.57 -3.60 -11.15
C VAL A 142 -20.94 -2.12 -10.99
N LYS A 143 -22.20 -1.76 -11.28
CA LYS A 143 -22.70 -0.39 -11.12
C LYS A 143 -22.58 0.08 -9.67
N LYS A 144 -23.06 -0.73 -8.72
CA LYS A 144 -23.01 -0.42 -7.29
C LYS A 144 -21.56 -0.22 -6.82
N GLN A 145 -20.63 -1.08 -7.21
CA GLN A 145 -19.22 -0.99 -6.85
C GLN A 145 -18.60 0.35 -7.33
N ARG A 146 -18.86 0.72 -8.59
CA ARG A 146 -18.39 1.98 -9.17
C ARG A 146 -18.91 3.21 -8.43
N GLU A 147 -20.15 3.17 -7.95
CA GLU A 147 -20.79 4.30 -7.25
C GLU A 147 -20.35 4.43 -5.79
N GLN A 148 -19.78 3.37 -5.20
CA GLN A 148 -19.51 3.29 -3.77
C GLN A 148 -18.03 3.39 -3.40
N HIS A 149 -17.11 3.09 -4.31
CA HIS A 149 -15.69 3.08 -4.04
C HIS A 149 -14.92 4.06 -4.94
N PHE A 150 -14.10 4.89 -4.32
CA PHE A 150 -13.28 5.87 -4.99
C PHE A 150 -11.83 5.71 -4.56
N ARG A 151 -10.92 5.76 -5.52
CA ARG A 151 -9.48 5.70 -5.29
C ARG A 151 -8.75 6.61 -6.26
N HIS A 152 -7.77 7.34 -5.75
CA HIS A 152 -6.84 8.08 -6.58
C HIS A 152 -5.43 8.07 -5.98
N GLU A 153 -4.45 8.23 -6.85
CA GLU A 153 -3.03 8.14 -6.50
C GLU A 153 -2.18 9.22 -7.16
N GLN A 154 -1.08 9.55 -6.49
CA GLN A 154 -0.04 10.45 -6.96
C GLN A 154 1.31 9.96 -6.45
N TRP A 155 2.36 10.17 -7.22
CA TRP A 155 3.73 10.03 -6.74
C TRP A 155 4.26 11.37 -6.29
N GLY A 156 5.11 11.32 -5.27
CA GLY A 156 5.68 12.50 -4.64
C GLY A 156 6.93 12.18 -3.84
N GLN A 157 7.49 13.21 -3.23
CA GLN A 157 8.68 13.14 -2.42
C GLN A 157 8.37 13.58 -1.00
N SER A 158 8.73 12.76 -0.02
CA SER A 158 8.78 13.10 1.40
C SER A 158 10.17 13.56 1.79
N VAL A 159 10.28 14.79 2.29
CA VAL A 159 11.51 15.32 2.88
C VAL A 159 11.25 15.71 4.34
N GLY A 160 12.17 15.35 5.22
CA GLY A 160 12.07 15.73 6.62
C GLY A 160 13.12 15.04 7.47
N GLU A 161 12.81 14.87 8.75
CA GLU A 161 13.78 14.37 9.72
C GLU A 161 13.15 13.28 10.60
N ILE A 162 13.99 12.32 11.02
CA ILE A 162 13.66 11.29 12.01
C ILE A 162 14.66 11.32 13.17
N GLU A 163 14.15 11.16 14.37
CA GLU A 163 14.89 11.01 15.61
C GLU A 163 14.56 9.61 16.16
N ILE A 164 15.58 8.80 16.41
CA ILE A 164 15.49 7.46 17.00
C ILE A 164 16.34 7.47 18.25
N GLU A 165 15.86 6.88 19.34
CA GLU A 165 16.58 6.82 20.62
C GLU A 165 18.05 6.42 20.44
N ASN A 166 18.96 7.18 21.07
CA ASN A 166 20.41 6.98 21.02
C ASN A 166 21.07 7.16 19.64
N HIS A 167 20.35 7.74 18.67
CA HIS A 167 20.90 8.13 17.38
C HIS A 167 20.80 9.65 17.17
N GLU A 168 21.73 10.20 16.40
CA GLU A 168 21.60 11.58 15.93
C GLU A 168 20.38 11.72 15.03
N LYS A 169 19.89 12.95 14.87
CA LYS A 169 18.81 13.26 13.95
C LYS A 169 19.24 12.98 12.51
N ILE A 170 18.36 12.35 11.75
CA ILE A 170 18.65 11.88 10.38
C ILE A 170 17.70 12.57 9.42
N GLU A 171 18.27 13.18 8.39
CA GLU A 171 17.50 13.70 7.27
C GLU A 171 17.04 12.56 6.36
N LEU A 172 15.76 12.58 6.00
CA LEU A 172 15.14 11.63 5.09
C LEU A 172 14.72 12.34 3.81
N SER A 173 15.02 11.71 2.68
CA SER A 173 14.52 12.10 1.36
C SER A 173 14.04 10.83 0.66
N LEU A 174 12.72 10.72 0.52
CA LEU A 174 12.05 9.49 0.14
C LEU A 174 11.08 9.77 -1.01
N LYS A 175 11.04 8.91 -2.03
CA LYS A 175 10.02 8.99 -3.09
C LYS A 175 9.02 7.86 -2.95
N GLY A 176 7.74 8.15 -3.13
CA GLY A 176 6.71 7.13 -3.07
C GLY A 176 5.30 7.64 -3.33
N VAL A 177 4.36 6.70 -3.31
CA VAL A 177 2.97 6.95 -3.65
C VAL A 177 2.17 7.47 -2.46
N ARG A 178 1.29 8.44 -2.72
CA ARG A 178 0.12 8.75 -1.90
C ARG A 178 -1.09 8.07 -2.53
N SER A 179 -1.74 7.18 -1.78
CA SER A 179 -3.03 6.60 -2.15
C SER A 179 -4.14 7.08 -1.21
N HIS A 180 -5.23 7.55 -1.81
CA HIS A 180 -6.43 7.93 -1.07
C HIS A 180 -7.62 7.14 -1.60
N SER A 181 -8.12 6.25 -0.76
CA SER A 181 -9.35 5.50 -0.97
C SER A 181 -10.43 5.96 0.00
N TYR A 182 -11.66 6.13 -0.48
CA TYR A 182 -12.82 6.48 0.34
C TYR A 182 -14.11 5.87 -0.22
N GLY A 183 -15.18 5.96 0.56
CA GLY A 183 -16.46 5.30 0.28
C GLY A 183 -16.59 3.93 0.97
N ILE A 184 -17.52 3.11 0.51
CA ILE A 184 -17.79 1.79 1.09
C ILE A 184 -16.79 0.80 0.49
N ARG A 185 -15.84 0.35 1.32
CA ARG A 185 -14.90 -0.72 0.98
C ARG A 185 -15.04 -1.86 1.98
N ASN A 186 -15.65 -2.96 1.54
CA ASN A 186 -15.73 -4.18 2.31
C ASN A 186 -14.65 -5.14 1.85
N TRP A 187 -13.63 -5.34 2.67
CA TRP A 187 -12.51 -6.21 2.33
C TRP A 187 -12.88 -7.69 2.17
N ALA A 188 -13.99 -8.13 2.77
CA ALA A 188 -14.49 -9.50 2.58
C ALA A 188 -14.94 -9.77 1.12
N GLU A 189 -15.24 -8.73 0.35
CA GLU A 189 -15.60 -8.83 -1.07
C GLU A 189 -14.39 -9.13 -1.97
N ILE A 190 -13.18 -8.80 -1.50
CA ILE A 190 -11.94 -9.08 -2.22
C ILE A 190 -11.45 -10.45 -1.76
N TYR A 191 -11.31 -11.38 -2.70
CA TYR A 191 -10.74 -12.70 -2.41
C TYR A 191 -9.23 -12.61 -2.29
N ARG A 192 -8.62 -11.92 -3.26
CA ARG A 192 -7.17 -11.80 -3.38
C ARG A 192 -6.79 -10.64 -4.27
N TYR A 193 -5.65 -10.01 -4.01
CA TYR A 193 -4.98 -9.20 -5.03
C TYR A 193 -3.47 -9.22 -4.87
N VAL A 194 -2.80 -8.84 -5.95
CA VAL A 194 -1.38 -8.48 -5.96
C VAL A 194 -1.25 -7.11 -6.59
N MET A 195 -0.52 -6.21 -5.93
CA MET A 195 -0.24 -4.87 -6.40
C MET A 195 1.27 -4.65 -6.47
N ILE A 196 1.74 -4.12 -7.60
CA ILE A 196 3.11 -3.66 -7.81
C ILE A 196 3.09 -2.13 -7.80
N LEU A 197 3.95 -1.53 -6.99
CA LEU A 197 4.24 -0.11 -6.97
C LEU A 197 5.74 0.06 -7.19
N ALA A 198 6.15 0.69 -8.28
CA ALA A 198 7.56 0.84 -8.62
C ALA A 198 7.83 2.25 -9.18
N HIS A 199 8.95 2.83 -8.75
CA HIS A 199 9.53 4.04 -9.34
C HIS A 199 10.91 3.72 -9.88
N PHE A 200 11.26 4.26 -11.04
CA PHE A 200 12.48 3.94 -11.77
C PHE A 200 13.40 5.17 -11.90
N GLU A 201 14.70 4.92 -12.09
CA GLU A 201 15.73 5.97 -12.20
C GLU A 201 15.47 6.96 -13.34
N ASP A 202 14.81 6.53 -14.41
CA ASP A 202 14.47 7.39 -15.55
C ASP A 202 13.29 8.33 -15.26
N GLY A 203 12.65 8.22 -14.09
CA GLY A 203 11.47 8.97 -13.69
C GLY A 203 10.14 8.30 -14.03
N THR A 204 10.16 7.09 -14.61
CA THR A 204 8.95 6.29 -14.81
C THR A 204 8.41 5.85 -13.46
N ALA A 205 7.10 5.94 -13.26
CA ALA A 205 6.42 5.36 -12.10
C ALA A 205 5.28 4.45 -12.55
N ALA A 206 5.24 3.23 -12.06
CA ALA A 206 4.30 2.20 -12.47
C ALA A 206 3.48 1.68 -11.28
N HIS A 207 2.20 1.44 -11.58
CA HIS A 207 1.27 0.75 -10.73
C HIS A 207 0.61 -0.35 -11.53
N LEU A 208 0.62 -1.58 -11.02
CA LEU A 208 -0.17 -2.67 -11.57
C LEU A 208 -0.85 -3.45 -10.44
N THR A 209 -2.18 -3.51 -10.44
CA THR A 209 -2.95 -4.37 -9.53
C THR A 209 -3.69 -5.43 -10.34
N VAL A 210 -3.54 -6.70 -9.96
CA VAL A 210 -4.43 -7.79 -10.38
C VAL A 210 -5.28 -8.19 -9.19
N ILE A 211 -6.61 -8.15 -9.33
CA ILE A 211 -7.56 -8.33 -8.24
C ILE A 211 -8.68 -9.30 -8.60
N ASN A 212 -9.03 -10.15 -7.63
CA ASN A 212 -10.17 -11.03 -7.67
C ASN A 212 -11.24 -10.55 -6.68
N ILE A 213 -12.38 -10.13 -7.23
CA ILE A 213 -13.60 -9.74 -6.53
C ILE A 213 -14.68 -10.70 -7.04
N PRO A 214 -14.94 -11.84 -6.38
CA PRO A 214 -15.76 -12.92 -6.95
C PRO A 214 -17.17 -12.50 -7.41
N ALA A 215 -17.71 -11.43 -6.84
CA ALA A 215 -19.02 -10.92 -7.18
C ALA A 215 -19.08 -10.14 -8.50
N THR A 216 -17.94 -9.60 -8.96
CA THR A 216 -17.84 -8.73 -10.15
C THR A 216 -16.72 -9.13 -11.08
N THR A 217 -15.47 -9.26 -10.64
CA THR A 217 -14.35 -9.55 -11.54
C THR A 217 -13.39 -10.51 -10.88
N THR A 218 -13.40 -11.77 -11.32
CA THR A 218 -12.47 -12.80 -10.86
C THR A 218 -11.03 -12.54 -11.29
N ASN A 219 -10.84 -11.79 -12.40
CA ASN A 219 -9.54 -11.32 -12.85
C ASN A 219 -9.63 -9.90 -13.46
N LEU A 220 -9.47 -8.89 -12.62
CA LEU A 220 -9.33 -7.50 -13.06
C LEU A 220 -7.88 -7.05 -12.95
N THR A 221 -7.29 -6.64 -14.05
CA THR A 221 -5.96 -6.00 -14.09
C THR A 221 -6.14 -4.50 -14.33
N VAL A 222 -5.72 -3.65 -13.40
CA VAL A 222 -5.81 -2.19 -13.52
C VAL A 222 -4.55 -1.52 -12.99
N GLY A 223 -4.29 -0.30 -13.41
CA GLY A 223 -3.11 0.43 -12.97
C GLY A 223 -2.75 1.56 -13.92
N TYR A 224 -1.53 2.05 -13.80
CA TYR A 224 -1.04 3.16 -14.60
C TYR A 224 0.46 3.13 -14.81
N VAL A 225 0.90 3.94 -15.77
CA VAL A 225 2.27 4.42 -15.93
C VAL A 225 2.25 5.95 -15.95
N PHE A 226 3.06 6.56 -15.10
CA PHE A 226 3.51 7.94 -15.27
C PHE A 226 4.85 7.91 -16.01
N PHE A 227 4.91 8.69 -17.09
CA PHE A 227 6.08 8.78 -17.95
C PHE A 227 7.01 9.90 -17.47
N PRO A 228 8.32 9.81 -17.76
CA PRO A 228 9.29 10.87 -17.42
C PRO A 228 8.96 12.25 -18.02
N ASP A 229 8.18 12.27 -19.11
CA ASP A 229 7.72 13.50 -19.77
C ASP A 229 6.47 14.13 -19.13
N GLY A 230 6.02 13.59 -17.99
CA GLY A 230 4.86 14.05 -17.23
C GLY A 230 3.52 13.51 -17.71
N ARG A 231 3.47 12.75 -18.82
CA ARG A 231 2.22 12.10 -19.26
C ARG A 231 1.84 10.97 -18.29
N LYS A 232 0.56 10.62 -18.28
CA LYS A 232 0.03 9.41 -17.61
C LYS A 232 -0.78 8.57 -18.59
N ALA A 233 -0.77 7.25 -18.39
CA ALA A 233 -1.66 6.33 -19.11
C ALA A 233 -2.10 5.20 -18.19
N GLY A 234 -3.37 4.80 -18.30
CA GLY A 234 -3.86 3.58 -17.68
C GLY A 234 -3.32 2.33 -18.38
N ILE A 235 -3.14 1.25 -17.63
CA ILE A 235 -2.74 -0.06 -18.18
C ILE A 235 -3.81 -0.55 -19.16
N GLU A 236 -3.41 -1.01 -20.35
CA GLU A 236 -4.27 -1.48 -21.43
C GLU A 236 -4.37 -3.01 -21.47
N TRP A 237 -3.26 -3.67 -21.11
CA TRP A 237 -3.09 -5.11 -21.08
C TRP A 237 -1.94 -5.48 -20.13
N SER A 238 -2.00 -6.68 -19.55
CA SER A 238 -0.88 -7.31 -18.84
C SER A 238 -0.96 -8.83 -18.96
N ASN A 239 0.19 -9.50 -18.83
CA ASN A 239 0.25 -10.94 -18.64
C ASN A 239 0.10 -11.37 -17.17
N ALA A 240 0.03 -10.44 -16.21
CA ALA A 240 0.00 -10.77 -14.80
C ALA A 240 -1.23 -11.63 -14.45
N SER A 241 -0.98 -12.71 -13.71
CA SER A 241 -1.98 -13.73 -13.38
C SER A 241 -1.91 -14.08 -11.89
N LEU A 242 -3.05 -14.01 -11.22
CA LEU A 242 -3.15 -14.45 -9.82
C LEU A 242 -2.88 -15.96 -9.68
N ALA A 243 -3.09 -16.77 -10.72
CA ALA A 243 -2.75 -18.21 -10.66
C ALA A 243 -1.23 -18.46 -10.67
N GLU A 244 -0.45 -17.55 -11.25
CA GLU A 244 1.00 -17.72 -11.39
C GLU A 244 1.78 -17.04 -10.27
N ILE A 245 1.20 -15.98 -9.71
CA ILE A 245 1.82 -15.17 -8.66
C ILE A 245 1.26 -15.64 -7.32
N ALA A 246 2.05 -16.40 -6.55
CA ALA A 246 1.78 -16.79 -5.15
C ALA A 246 0.36 -17.31 -4.83
N GLU A 247 -0.24 -18.09 -5.73
CA GLU A 247 -1.60 -18.65 -5.54
C GLU A 247 -1.69 -19.56 -4.31
N ASP A 248 -0.65 -20.35 -4.07
CA ASP A 248 -0.50 -21.27 -2.93
C ASP A 248 -0.20 -20.56 -1.59
N GLY A 249 -0.17 -19.22 -1.58
CA GLY A 249 0.24 -18.42 -0.44
C GLY A 249 1.75 -18.36 -0.24
N VAL A 250 2.55 -19.02 -1.08
CA VAL A 250 4.01 -18.97 -1.01
C VAL A 250 4.51 -17.81 -1.86
N ILE A 251 4.91 -16.74 -1.17
CA ILE A 251 5.53 -15.58 -1.81
C ILE A 251 6.97 -15.95 -2.19
N LYS A 252 7.22 -16.05 -3.50
CA LYS A 252 8.55 -16.27 -4.11
C LYS A 252 9.40 -15.00 -4.04
N ASP A 253 10.70 -15.18 -4.25
CA ASP A 253 11.69 -14.11 -4.20
C ASP A 253 11.66 -13.19 -5.41
N GLU A 254 11.21 -13.71 -6.56
CA GLU A 254 11.30 -13.02 -7.85
C GLU A 254 9.98 -13.11 -8.61
N TYR A 255 9.61 -11.98 -9.23
CA TYR A 255 8.44 -11.89 -10.11
C TYR A 255 8.78 -11.11 -11.37
N GLY A 256 8.10 -11.47 -12.47
CA GLY A 256 8.18 -10.75 -13.74
C GLY A 256 6.80 -10.55 -14.31
N VAL A 257 6.51 -9.33 -14.77
CA VAL A 257 5.27 -8.98 -15.45
C VAL A 257 5.56 -8.13 -16.67
N SER A 258 4.74 -8.28 -17.70
CA SER A 258 4.70 -7.40 -18.85
C SER A 258 3.35 -6.73 -18.93
N PHE A 259 3.33 -5.48 -19.36
CA PHE A 259 2.10 -4.72 -19.54
C PHE A 259 2.26 -3.65 -20.61
N THR A 260 1.13 -3.20 -21.16
CA THR A 260 1.07 -2.13 -22.15
C THR A 260 0.36 -0.92 -21.55
N ALA A 261 0.90 0.28 -21.75
CA ALA A 261 0.24 1.54 -21.39
C ALA A 261 0.67 2.68 -22.32
N GLY A 262 -0.29 3.49 -22.77
CA GLY A 262 -0.01 4.60 -23.68
C GLY A 262 0.56 4.13 -25.02
N GLY A 263 0.14 2.93 -25.48
CA GLY A 263 0.64 2.29 -26.69
C GLY A 263 2.11 1.82 -26.63
N LYS A 264 2.71 1.72 -25.44
CA LYS A 264 4.06 1.17 -25.22
C LYS A 264 4.01 -0.08 -24.36
N ASP A 265 4.87 -1.04 -24.66
CA ASP A 265 5.07 -2.24 -23.86
C ASP A 265 6.19 -2.03 -22.85
N PHE A 266 6.03 -2.63 -21.67
CA PHE A 266 6.97 -2.58 -20.56
C PHE A 266 7.17 -3.99 -20.02
N ALA A 267 8.39 -4.33 -19.63
CA ALA A 267 8.72 -5.52 -18.87
C ALA A 267 9.30 -5.12 -17.51
N VAL A 268 8.63 -5.49 -16.43
CA VAL A 268 9.07 -5.20 -15.05
C VAL A 268 9.41 -6.52 -14.37
N SER A 269 10.62 -6.57 -13.80
CA SER A 269 11.02 -7.63 -12.87
C SER A 269 11.20 -7.06 -11.47
N ALA A 270 10.91 -7.89 -10.46
CA ALA A 270 10.98 -7.54 -9.05
C ALA A 270 11.76 -8.61 -8.30
N VAL A 271 12.69 -8.19 -7.45
CA VAL A 271 13.41 -9.03 -6.49
C VAL A 271 13.01 -8.58 -5.09
N LEU A 272 12.31 -9.43 -4.34
CA LEU A 272 11.79 -9.11 -3.01
C LEU A 272 12.91 -9.14 -1.96
N ASP A 273 12.90 -8.17 -1.06
CA ASP A 273 13.71 -8.19 0.15
C ASP A 273 13.10 -9.15 1.17
N LYS A 274 13.66 -10.35 1.25
CA LYS A 274 13.25 -11.43 2.17
C LYS A 274 13.15 -11.03 3.63
N GLN A 275 13.91 -10.02 4.05
CA GLN A 275 13.95 -9.59 5.45
C GLN A 275 12.95 -8.47 5.75
N THR A 276 12.20 -8.02 4.74
CA THR A 276 11.27 -6.90 4.89
C THR A 276 10.06 -7.09 4.01
N CYS A 277 9.15 -7.86 4.59
CA CYS A 277 7.77 -7.93 4.18
C CYS A 277 6.90 -7.84 5.44
N PRO A 278 6.56 -6.61 5.90
CA PRO A 278 5.68 -6.42 7.04
C PRO A 278 4.30 -7.01 6.78
N VAL A 279 3.68 -7.51 7.85
CA VAL A 279 2.38 -8.19 7.79
C VAL A 279 1.37 -7.47 8.68
N VAL A 280 0.16 -7.29 8.16
CA VAL A 280 -0.96 -6.72 8.92
C VAL A 280 -2.26 -7.46 8.66
N PHE A 281 -3.05 -7.61 9.72
CA PHE A 281 -4.35 -8.27 9.68
C PHE A 281 -5.48 -7.26 9.51
N ASN A 282 -6.41 -7.63 8.65
CA ASN A 282 -7.41 -6.74 8.16
C ASN A 282 -8.57 -6.51 9.14
N GLY A 283 -8.65 -5.29 9.65
CA GLY A 283 -9.83 -4.72 10.28
C GLY A 283 -10.17 -5.33 11.64
N LEU A 284 -11.38 -5.04 12.11
CA LEU A 284 -11.88 -5.47 13.44
C LEU A 284 -11.99 -6.99 13.60
N VAL A 285 -12.06 -7.74 12.51
CA VAL A 285 -12.31 -9.20 12.51
C VAL A 285 -11.14 -10.02 11.94
N GLY A 286 -10.07 -9.38 11.46
CA GLY A 286 -8.89 -10.08 10.92
C GLY A 286 -9.15 -10.91 9.67
N SER A 287 -10.18 -10.59 8.86
CA SER A 287 -10.66 -11.43 7.75
C SER A 287 -9.75 -11.47 6.51
N GLY A 288 -8.51 -11.00 6.62
CA GLY A 288 -7.55 -10.97 5.53
C GLY A 288 -6.19 -10.51 6.02
N VAL A 289 -5.16 -10.80 5.25
CA VAL A 289 -3.78 -10.46 5.58
C VAL A 289 -3.16 -9.70 4.42
N PHE A 290 -2.41 -8.65 4.74
CA PHE A 290 -1.58 -7.92 3.79
C PHE A 290 -0.11 -8.25 4.04
N HIS A 291 0.64 -8.36 2.96
CA HIS A 291 2.09 -8.54 2.96
C HIS A 291 2.69 -7.41 2.12
N GLU A 292 3.40 -6.49 2.77
CA GLU A 292 4.00 -5.30 2.14
C GLU A 292 5.46 -5.57 1.77
N CYS A 293 5.71 -6.39 0.74
CA CYS A 293 7.06 -6.86 0.45
C CYS A 293 7.86 -5.79 -0.30
N ILE A 294 8.89 -5.24 0.34
CA ILE A 294 9.80 -4.29 -0.32
C ILE A 294 10.57 -4.99 -1.41
N ALA A 295 10.78 -4.31 -2.54
CA ALA A 295 11.40 -4.91 -3.71
C ALA A 295 12.30 -3.93 -4.46
N ASP A 296 13.39 -4.51 -4.98
CA ASP A 296 14.20 -3.89 -6.02
C ASP A 296 13.58 -4.27 -7.37
N PHE A 297 13.46 -3.30 -8.27
CA PHE A 297 12.85 -3.50 -9.58
C PHE A 297 13.83 -3.24 -10.71
N GLN A 298 13.56 -3.87 -11.85
CA GLN A 298 14.21 -3.54 -13.12
C GLN A 298 13.17 -3.42 -14.22
N LEU A 299 13.18 -2.26 -14.89
CA LEU A 299 12.37 -1.97 -16.07
C LEU A 299 13.18 -2.23 -17.34
N ASP A 300 12.56 -2.97 -18.26
CA ASP A 300 13.07 -3.35 -19.59
C ASP A 300 14.49 -3.94 -19.55
N GLY A 301 14.83 -4.62 -18.46
CA GLY A 301 16.11 -5.32 -18.28
C GLY A 301 17.31 -4.41 -17.96
N SER A 302 17.13 -3.10 -17.81
CA SER A 302 18.26 -2.18 -17.56
C SER A 302 18.00 -1.11 -16.51
N THR A 303 16.83 -0.49 -16.51
CA THR A 303 16.56 0.68 -15.66
C THR A 303 16.23 0.22 -14.25
N GLN A 304 17.02 0.63 -13.25
CA GLN A 304 16.77 0.24 -11.86
C GLN A 304 15.55 0.98 -11.32
N GLY A 305 14.88 0.36 -10.36
CA GLY A 305 13.78 0.94 -9.64
C GLY A 305 13.60 0.32 -8.27
N TRP A 306 12.68 0.89 -7.51
CA TRP A 306 12.42 0.51 -6.12
C TRP A 306 10.94 0.72 -5.80
N GLY A 307 10.47 0.00 -4.79
CA GLY A 307 9.11 0.13 -4.29
C GLY A 307 8.68 -1.10 -3.52
N LEU A 308 7.46 -1.58 -3.79
CA LEU A 308 6.94 -2.77 -3.13
C LEU A 308 6.00 -3.60 -4.01
N VAL A 309 5.84 -4.86 -3.61
CA VAL A 309 4.79 -5.74 -4.06
C VAL A 309 3.89 -6.06 -2.86
N GLU A 310 2.65 -5.58 -2.89
CA GLU A 310 1.65 -5.86 -1.87
C GLU A 310 0.85 -7.10 -2.27
N PHE A 311 0.78 -8.08 -1.37
CA PHE A 311 -0.11 -9.23 -1.53
C PHE A 311 -1.21 -9.13 -0.49
N TYR A 312 -2.44 -9.41 -0.93
CA TYR A 312 -3.57 -9.56 -0.03
C TYR A 312 -4.24 -10.91 -0.23
N TYR A 313 -4.47 -11.60 0.88
CA TYR A 313 -5.24 -12.83 0.92
C TYR A 313 -6.41 -12.65 1.87
N ARG A 314 -7.61 -13.04 1.44
CA ARG A 314 -8.72 -13.20 2.36
C ARG A 314 -8.47 -14.41 3.25
N ASP A 315 -8.56 -14.23 4.56
CA ASP A 315 -8.45 -15.31 5.53
C ASP A 315 -9.85 -15.89 5.78
N GLU A 316 -10.14 -17.06 5.21
CA GLU A 316 -11.43 -17.74 5.41
C GLU A 316 -11.53 -18.43 6.78
N ALA A 317 -10.39 -18.66 7.46
CA ALA A 317 -10.34 -19.27 8.79
C ALA A 317 -10.41 -18.24 9.93
N ALA A 318 -10.33 -16.94 9.63
CA ALA A 318 -10.46 -15.79 10.53
C ALA A 318 -10.05 -16.14 11.97
N GLN A 319 -8.75 -16.15 12.26
CA GLN A 319 -8.36 -16.14 13.66
C GLN A 319 -8.74 -14.77 14.23
N LEU A 320 -9.77 -14.74 15.09
CA LEU A 320 -10.05 -13.58 15.94
C LEU A 320 -8.74 -13.19 16.60
N VAL A 321 -8.22 -12.00 16.28
CA VAL A 321 -7.04 -11.47 16.95
C VAL A 321 -7.37 -11.44 18.45
N PRO A 322 -6.73 -12.28 19.28
CA PRO A 322 -7.02 -12.29 20.71
C PRO A 322 -6.67 -10.91 21.26
N ASN A 323 -7.54 -10.36 22.11
CA ASN A 323 -7.34 -9.06 22.76
C ASN A 323 -7.40 -7.82 21.85
N LEU A 324 -8.52 -7.63 21.14
CA LEU A 324 -8.97 -6.27 20.81
C LEU A 324 -9.31 -5.55 22.13
N GLN A 325 -8.31 -5.06 22.87
CA GLN A 325 -8.54 -4.17 24.01
C GLN A 325 -9.02 -2.83 23.45
N LEU A 326 -10.35 -2.70 23.36
CA LEU A 326 -11.01 -1.45 23.02
C LEU A 326 -10.84 -0.48 24.20
N GLY A 327 -9.88 0.43 24.08
CA GLY A 327 -9.73 1.59 24.95
C GLY A 327 -8.89 1.38 26.22
N PRO A 328 -8.54 2.48 26.90
CA PRO A 328 -7.73 2.44 28.12
C PRO A 328 -8.49 1.73 29.24
N LYS A 329 -7.80 0.84 29.97
CA LYS A 329 -8.28 0.39 31.28
C LYS A 329 -8.07 1.52 32.28
N THR A 330 -9.14 2.31 32.46
CA THR A 330 -9.38 3.34 33.49
C THR A 330 -8.40 4.50 33.58
#